data_AF-A0A4Y2MAW6-F1
#
_entry.id   AF-A0A4Y2MAW6-F1
#
_cell.length_a   1.000
_cell.length_b   1.000
_cell.length_c   1.000
_cell.angle_alpha   90.00
_cell.angle_beta   90.00
_cell.angle_gamma   90.00
#
_symmetry.space_group_name_H-M   'P 1'
#
loop_
_entity.id
_entity.type
_entity.pdbx_description
1 polymer ?
#
loop_
_entity_poly.entity_id
_entity_poly.type
_entity_poly.pdbx_seq_one_letter_code
_entity_poly.pdbx_strand_id
1 'polypeptide(L)'
;MFYMLTTSATSLSIMILRLSIALKRNEIISLISHLQSFVDKYQVKRYVSRKKELDIMCYINLTVPPSIGIIFVLFFQEKFDSLRDEYLLDYCSNHPIHEKIYLIIFTLAYTIHFYVTSLLCTTLFTAIFNAYVDAMKQMLTETYRRLRLDISIKNISCASELLLKAQKTYQRIEDALSFSIFIAYLLIFVNFLNLVSISGSDFAQNSLQLRAVVFFLIFCWTASSFVKLTLAGSRLIDVSEAWKQNQQDIVRHCSRLKIKNEKELSYLLMFLEESRIDLAFTGWGIFRLERSLLLTIAEAMVSYSVLVATV
;
A
#
# COMPACT_ATOMS: atom_id res chain seq x y z
N MET A 1 6.34 -23.54 -20.01
CA MET A 1 6.90 -23.75 -18.66
C MET A 1 7.02 -22.45 -17.86
N PHE A 2 7.72 -21.42 -18.37
CA PHE A 2 7.91 -20.13 -17.67
C PHE A 2 6.60 -19.41 -17.28
N TYR A 3 5.63 -19.35 -18.19
CA TYR A 3 4.30 -18.76 -17.93
C TYR A 3 3.50 -19.45 -16.80
N MET A 4 3.56 -20.79 -16.71
CA MET A 4 2.88 -21.52 -15.65
C MET A 4 3.49 -21.19 -14.28
N LEU A 5 4.83 -21.10 -14.22
CA LEU A 5 5.56 -20.72 -13.01
C LEU A 5 5.17 -19.30 -12.54
N THR A 6 5.13 -18.32 -13.44
CA THR A 6 4.80 -16.92 -13.10
C THR A 6 3.31 -16.76 -12.72
N THR A 7 2.41 -17.52 -13.34
CA THR A 7 0.98 -17.50 -12.97
C THR A 7 0.76 -18.15 -11.60
N SER A 8 1.39 -19.30 -11.33
CA SER A 8 1.35 -19.95 -10.01
C SER A 8 1.97 -19.07 -8.92
N ALA A 9 3.07 -18.37 -9.24
CA ALA A 9 3.70 -17.41 -8.33
C ALA A 9 2.78 -16.22 -8.01
N THR A 10 1.99 -15.71 -8.97
CA THR A 10 1.00 -14.66 -8.71
C THR A 10 -0.07 -15.15 -7.75
N SER A 11 -0.66 -16.32 -8.02
CA SER A 11 -1.70 -16.90 -7.14
C SER A 11 -1.17 -17.17 -5.74
N LEU A 12 0.04 -17.71 -5.62
CA LEU A 12 0.70 -17.94 -4.34
C LEU A 12 0.97 -16.62 -3.59
N SER A 13 1.49 -15.60 -4.29
CA SER A 13 1.76 -14.29 -3.69
C SER A 13 0.49 -13.63 -3.16
N ILE A 14 -0.61 -13.69 -3.92
CA ILE A 14 -1.90 -13.17 -3.47
C ILE A 14 -2.44 -13.97 -2.28
N MET A 15 -2.28 -15.29 -2.28
CA MET A 15 -2.69 -16.13 -1.15
C MET A 15 -1.89 -15.79 0.11
N ILE A 16 -0.57 -15.63 0.00
CA ILE A 16 0.32 -15.24 1.11
C ILE A 16 -0.06 -13.85 1.63
N LEU A 17 -0.30 -12.89 0.74
CA LEU A 17 -0.74 -11.53 1.11
C LEU A 17 -2.03 -11.58 1.93
N ARG A 18 -2.96 -12.45 1.57
CA ARG A 18 -4.23 -12.56 2.28
C ARG A 18 -4.07 -13.29 3.60
N LEU A 19 -3.26 -14.34 3.64
CA LEU A 19 -2.97 -15.07 4.85
C LEU A 19 -2.26 -14.18 5.86
N SER A 20 -1.29 -13.36 5.43
CA SER A 20 -0.61 -12.42 6.33
C SER A 20 -1.58 -11.44 6.99
N ILE A 21 -2.54 -10.92 6.21
CA ILE A 21 -3.57 -10.00 6.71
C ILE A 21 -4.57 -10.73 7.61
N ALA A 22 -4.97 -11.95 7.25
CA ALA A 22 -5.89 -12.75 8.04
C ALA A 22 -5.28 -13.10 9.41
N LEU A 23 -4.01 -13.51 9.44
CA LEU A 23 -3.26 -13.80 10.67
C LEU A 23 -3.11 -12.55 11.55
N LYS A 24 -2.96 -11.38 10.92
CA LYS A 24 -2.84 -10.09 11.61
C LYS A 24 -4.16 -9.35 11.79
N ARG A 25 -5.30 -9.98 11.52
CA ARG A 25 -6.62 -9.32 11.52
C ARG A 25 -6.94 -8.62 12.84
N ASN A 26 -6.72 -9.28 13.97
CA ASN A 26 -7.02 -8.71 15.28
C ASN A 26 -6.12 -7.50 15.60
N GLU A 27 -4.84 -7.58 15.23
CA GLU A 27 -3.90 -6.47 15.35
C GLU A 27 -4.31 -5.29 14.46
N ILE A 28 -4.72 -5.56 13.21
CA ILE A 28 -5.21 -4.54 12.27
C ILE A 28 -6.50 -3.88 12.78
N ILE A 29 -7.46 -4.63 13.31
CA ILE A 29 -8.70 -4.07 13.87
C ILE A 29 -8.38 -3.20 15.10
N SER A 30 -7.52 -3.69 15.99
CA SER A 30 -7.06 -2.91 17.16
C SER A 30 -6.28 -1.66 16.74
N LEU A 31 -5.51 -1.74 15.66
CA LEU A 31 -4.79 -0.62 15.09
C LEU A 31 -5.76 0.42 14.52
N ILE A 32 -6.81 0.01 13.81
CA ILE A 32 -7.82 0.92 13.27
C ILE A 32 -8.54 1.67 14.39
N SER A 33 -8.95 0.98 15.46
CA SER A 33 -9.63 1.64 16.59
C SER A 33 -8.70 2.61 17.34
N HIS A 34 -7.45 2.21 17.55
CA HIS A 34 -6.42 3.06 18.16
C HIS A 34 -6.10 4.27 17.28
N LEU A 35 -5.99 4.07 15.97
CA LEU A 35 -5.75 5.12 14.99
C LEU A 35 -6.93 6.08 14.89
N GLN A 36 -8.16 5.58 14.94
CA GLN A 36 -9.37 6.41 14.95
C GLN A 36 -9.39 7.31 16.18
N SER A 37 -9.13 6.76 17.38
CA SER A 37 -8.99 7.56 18.60
C SER A 37 -7.88 8.62 18.47
N PHE A 38 -6.77 8.27 17.83
CA PHE A 38 -5.67 9.21 17.58
C PHE A 38 -6.10 10.31 16.59
N VAL A 39 -6.73 9.95 15.48
CA VAL A 39 -7.21 10.89 14.45
C VAL A 39 -8.28 11.83 15.02
N ASP A 40 -9.29 11.30 15.71
CA ASP A 40 -10.40 12.08 16.29
C ASP A 40 -9.88 13.17 17.26
N LYS A 41 -8.75 12.89 17.93
CA LYS A 41 -8.12 13.84 18.85
C LYS A 41 -7.41 15.00 18.13
N TYR A 42 -6.94 14.82 16.90
CA TYR A 42 -6.07 15.78 16.22
C TYR A 42 -6.66 16.37 14.91
N GLN A 43 -7.62 15.70 14.26
CA GLN A 43 -8.30 16.17 13.05
C GLN A 43 -9.63 16.87 13.33
N VAL A 44 -9.60 18.19 13.58
CA VAL A 44 -10.84 18.98 13.81
C VAL A 44 -11.42 19.61 12.53
N LYS A 45 -10.66 19.77 11.42
CA LYS A 45 -11.07 20.69 10.31
C LYS A 45 -10.90 20.26 8.85
N ARG A 46 -10.51 19.03 8.50
CA ARG A 46 -10.24 18.64 7.09
C ARG A 46 -11.12 17.54 6.48
N TYR A 47 -12.21 17.16 7.15
CA TYR A 47 -13.03 16.00 6.78
C TYR A 47 -13.70 16.09 5.39
N VAL A 48 -13.99 17.30 4.89
CA VAL A 48 -14.89 17.49 3.74
C VAL A 48 -14.20 17.26 2.38
N SER A 49 -12.96 17.73 2.18
CA SER A 49 -12.27 17.61 0.88
C SER A 49 -11.72 16.20 0.61
N ARG A 50 -11.37 15.45 1.65
CA ARG A 50 -10.84 14.08 1.54
C ARG A 50 -11.87 13.03 1.21
N LYS A 51 -13.11 13.25 1.66
CA LYS A 51 -14.20 12.33 1.36
C LYS A 51 -14.30 12.12 -0.15
N LYS A 52 -14.22 13.19 -0.94
CA LYS A 52 -14.23 13.12 -2.42
C LYS A 52 -13.06 12.33 -3.03
N GLU A 53 -11.83 12.55 -2.58
CA GLU A 53 -10.67 11.80 -3.13
C GLU A 53 -10.70 10.32 -2.74
N LEU A 54 -11.08 10.02 -1.49
CA LEU A 54 -11.22 8.65 -1.02
C LEU A 54 -12.39 7.95 -1.71
N ASP A 55 -13.50 8.65 -1.93
CA ASP A 55 -14.68 8.13 -2.64
C ASP A 55 -14.35 7.83 -4.12
N ILE A 56 -13.60 8.70 -4.80
CA ILE A 56 -13.15 8.46 -6.18
C ILE A 56 -12.15 7.30 -6.24
N MET A 57 -11.19 7.24 -5.30
CA MET A 57 -10.24 6.13 -5.22
C MET A 57 -10.94 4.80 -4.94
N CYS A 58 -11.88 4.80 -3.99
CA CYS A 58 -12.73 3.66 -3.71
C CYS A 58 -13.58 3.29 -4.92
N TYR A 59 -14.12 4.25 -5.66
CA TYR A 59 -14.93 3.99 -6.87
C TYR A 59 -14.10 3.35 -7.98
N ILE A 60 -12.94 3.92 -8.33
CA ILE A 60 -12.02 3.35 -9.33
C ILE A 60 -11.57 1.96 -8.89
N ASN A 61 -11.21 1.82 -7.61
CA ASN A 61 -10.79 0.56 -7.06
C ASN A 61 -11.96 -0.45 -7.06
N LEU A 62 -13.18 -0.09 -6.69
CA LEU A 62 -14.32 -1.00 -6.66
C LEU A 62 -14.84 -1.39 -8.06
N THR A 63 -14.62 -0.56 -9.08
CA THR A 63 -15.16 -0.79 -10.44
C THR A 63 -14.21 -1.58 -11.33
N VAL A 64 -12.91 -1.31 -11.29
CA VAL A 64 -11.92 -1.92 -12.20
C VAL A 64 -11.77 -3.46 -12.05
N PRO A 65 -11.63 -4.04 -10.83
CA PRO A 65 -11.49 -5.49 -10.67
C PRO A 65 -12.75 -6.29 -11.06
N PRO A 66 -13.98 -5.87 -10.74
CA PRO A 66 -15.17 -6.49 -11.31
C PRO A 66 -15.22 -6.39 -12.83
N SER A 67 -14.81 -5.27 -13.43
CA SER A 67 -14.70 -5.15 -14.89
C SER A 67 -13.68 -6.14 -15.48
N ILE A 68 -12.51 -6.32 -14.83
CA ILE A 68 -11.53 -7.34 -15.21
C ILE A 68 -12.13 -8.75 -15.09
N GLY A 69 -12.87 -9.03 -14.02
CA GLY A 69 -13.57 -10.30 -13.83
C GLY A 69 -14.64 -10.56 -14.90
N ILE A 70 -15.43 -9.55 -15.26
CA ILE A 70 -16.44 -9.64 -16.33
C ILE A 70 -15.75 -9.91 -17.66
N ILE A 71 -14.66 -9.20 -17.98
CA ILE A 71 -13.86 -9.45 -19.20
C ILE A 71 -13.32 -10.89 -19.19
N PHE A 72 -12.87 -11.40 -18.04
CA PHE A 72 -12.41 -12.78 -17.88
C PHE A 72 -13.54 -13.79 -18.12
N VAL A 73 -14.73 -13.55 -17.57
CA VAL A 73 -15.91 -14.40 -17.79
C VAL A 73 -16.32 -14.40 -19.27
N LEU A 74 -16.40 -13.24 -19.90
CA LEU A 74 -16.75 -13.11 -21.32
C LEU A 74 -15.74 -13.83 -22.22
N PHE A 75 -14.45 -13.71 -21.91
CA PHE A 75 -13.39 -14.44 -22.61
C PHE A 75 -13.53 -15.95 -22.50
N PHE A 76 -13.74 -16.44 -21.28
CA PHE A 76 -13.91 -17.87 -21.03
C PHE A 76 -15.18 -18.42 -21.67
N GLN A 77 -16.25 -17.62 -21.77
CA GLN A 77 -17.47 -17.98 -22.49
C GLN A 77 -17.25 -18.07 -24.01
N GLU A 78 -16.49 -17.15 -24.60
CA GLU A 78 -16.21 -17.11 -26.03
C GLU A 78 -15.24 -18.22 -26.47
N LYS A 79 -14.27 -18.57 -25.61
CA LYS A 79 -13.27 -19.63 -25.84
C LYS A 79 -13.66 -20.99 -25.24
N PHE A 80 -14.85 -21.09 -24.66
CA PHE A 80 -15.31 -22.25 -23.90
C PHE A 80 -15.19 -23.54 -24.70
N ASP A 81 -15.69 -23.54 -25.93
CA ASP A 81 -15.71 -24.72 -26.79
C ASP A 81 -14.29 -25.19 -27.16
N SER A 82 -13.30 -24.29 -27.21
CA SER A 82 -11.89 -24.64 -27.46
C SER A 82 -11.11 -25.11 -26.23
N LEU A 83 -11.50 -24.65 -25.03
CA LEU A 83 -10.86 -25.03 -23.75
C LEU A 83 -11.45 -26.31 -23.15
N ARG A 84 -12.69 -26.65 -23.52
CA ARG A 84 -13.39 -27.88 -23.15
C ARG A 84 -12.61 -29.13 -23.58
N ASP A 85 -12.04 -29.10 -24.78
CA ASP A 85 -11.30 -30.23 -25.34
C ASP A 85 -9.90 -30.41 -24.72
N GLU A 86 -9.37 -29.40 -24.04
CA GLU A 86 -7.96 -29.37 -23.58
C GLU A 86 -7.79 -29.57 -22.06
N TYR A 87 -8.80 -29.24 -21.23
CA TYR A 87 -8.64 -29.23 -19.76
C TYR A 87 -9.80 -29.78 -18.92
N LEU A 88 -10.93 -30.18 -19.50
CA LEU A 88 -12.10 -30.65 -18.73
C LEU A 88 -12.18 -32.18 -18.71
N LEU A 89 -12.01 -32.74 -17.50
CA LEU A 89 -12.31 -34.14 -17.17
C LEU A 89 -13.71 -34.53 -17.66
N ASP A 90 -13.79 -35.74 -18.23
CA ASP A 90 -14.91 -36.51 -18.79
C ASP A 90 -16.22 -36.57 -17.95
N TYR A 91 -16.26 -35.90 -16.80
CA TYR A 91 -17.31 -35.99 -15.78
C TYR A 91 -18.50 -35.04 -16.02
N CYS A 92 -18.37 -34.02 -16.87
CA CYS A 92 -19.41 -33.00 -17.09
C CYS A 92 -20.13 -33.07 -18.46
N SER A 93 -19.79 -34.06 -19.29
CA SER A 93 -20.24 -34.21 -20.68
C SER A 93 -21.77 -34.29 -20.87
N ASN A 94 -22.55 -34.59 -19.82
CA ASN A 94 -23.99 -34.82 -19.91
C ASN A 94 -24.88 -33.60 -19.61
N HIS A 95 -24.36 -32.47 -19.11
CA HIS A 95 -25.18 -31.28 -18.78
C HIS A 95 -24.48 -29.94 -19.10
N PRO A 96 -24.54 -29.45 -20.36
CA PRO A 96 -23.81 -28.27 -20.82
C PRO A 96 -24.22 -26.95 -20.13
N ILE A 97 -25.44 -26.88 -19.59
CA ILE A 97 -25.92 -25.70 -18.83
C ILE A 97 -25.22 -25.63 -17.46
N HIS A 98 -25.01 -26.77 -16.80
CA HIS A 98 -24.33 -26.81 -15.49
C HIS A 98 -22.84 -26.51 -15.61
N GLU A 99 -22.21 -26.87 -16.72
CA GLU A 99 -20.80 -26.60 -17.01
C GLU A 99 -20.53 -25.09 -17.17
N LYS A 100 -21.36 -24.38 -17.93
CA LYS A 100 -21.27 -22.92 -18.10
C LYS A 100 -21.52 -22.18 -16.79
N ILE A 101 -22.51 -22.61 -16.00
CA ILE A 101 -22.80 -22.03 -14.68
C ILE A 101 -21.62 -22.25 -13.72
N TYR A 102 -21.05 -23.46 -13.69
CA TYR A 102 -19.89 -23.78 -12.84
C TYR A 102 -18.67 -22.94 -13.19
N LEU A 103 -18.38 -22.76 -14.49
CA LEU A 103 -17.29 -21.91 -14.95
C LEU A 103 -17.49 -20.44 -14.55
N ILE A 104 -18.69 -19.91 -14.69
CA ILE A 104 -19.03 -18.55 -14.27
C ILE A 104 -18.82 -18.40 -12.76
N ILE A 105 -19.31 -19.34 -11.95
CA ILE A 105 -19.14 -19.33 -10.50
C ILE A 105 -17.66 -19.41 -10.11
N PHE A 106 -16.90 -20.32 -10.72
CA PHE A 106 -15.46 -20.47 -10.47
C PHE A 106 -14.70 -19.20 -10.84
N THR A 107 -15.01 -18.59 -11.98
CA THR A 107 -14.34 -17.37 -12.46
C THR A 107 -14.68 -16.16 -11.59
N LEU A 108 -15.94 -16.02 -11.16
CA LEU A 108 -16.37 -15.00 -10.19
C LEU A 108 -15.67 -15.19 -8.85
N ALA A 109 -15.66 -16.43 -8.33
CA ALA A 109 -14.97 -16.76 -7.10
C ALA A 109 -13.48 -16.44 -7.21
N TYR A 110 -12.82 -16.83 -8.29
CA TYR A 110 -11.42 -16.51 -8.57
C TYR A 110 -11.19 -14.99 -8.61
N THR A 111 -12.05 -14.25 -9.30
CA THR A 111 -11.96 -12.79 -9.41
C THR A 111 -12.06 -12.11 -8.04
N ILE A 112 -13.08 -12.48 -7.26
CA ILE A 112 -13.32 -11.92 -5.92
C ILE A 112 -12.15 -12.28 -4.99
N HIS A 113 -11.73 -13.54 -5.03
CA HIS A 113 -10.75 -14.10 -4.11
C HIS A 113 -9.34 -13.56 -4.35
N PHE A 114 -8.94 -13.41 -5.62
CA PHE A 114 -7.58 -13.00 -5.97
C PHE A 114 -7.44 -11.49 -6.22
N TYR A 115 -8.42 -10.84 -6.86
CA TYR A 115 -8.28 -9.42 -7.24
C TYR A 115 -8.99 -8.48 -6.27
N VAL A 116 -10.28 -8.71 -5.99
CA VAL A 116 -11.06 -7.81 -5.13
C VAL A 116 -10.53 -7.79 -3.70
N THR A 117 -10.16 -8.95 -3.15
CA THR A 117 -9.65 -9.00 -1.77
C THR A 117 -8.29 -8.30 -1.66
N SER A 118 -7.35 -8.57 -2.57
CA SER A 118 -6.04 -7.90 -2.60
C SER A 118 -6.14 -6.38 -2.75
N LEU A 119 -7.13 -5.91 -3.52
CA LEU A 119 -7.45 -4.49 -3.63
C LEU A 119 -7.91 -3.87 -2.31
N LEU A 120 -8.88 -4.52 -1.65
CA LEU A 120 -9.42 -4.00 -0.40
C LEU A 120 -8.31 -3.89 0.64
N CYS A 121 -7.39 -4.85 0.66
CA CYS A 121 -6.19 -4.84 1.49
C CYS A 121 -5.27 -3.65 1.19
N THR A 122 -4.87 -3.43 -0.07
CA THR A 122 -3.97 -2.33 -0.45
C THR A 122 -4.63 -0.95 -0.24
N THR A 123 -5.93 -0.84 -0.47
CA THR A 123 -6.72 0.38 -0.19
C THR A 123 -6.77 0.65 1.31
N LEU A 124 -7.03 -0.37 2.12
CA LEU A 124 -7.01 -0.27 3.58
C LEU A 124 -5.65 0.21 4.09
N PHE A 125 -4.55 -0.35 3.57
CA PHE A 125 -3.21 0.08 3.95
C PHE A 125 -2.99 1.55 3.62
N THR A 126 -3.29 1.94 2.38
CA THR A 126 -3.15 3.34 1.93
C THR A 126 -3.98 4.30 2.80
N ALA A 127 -5.19 3.90 3.21
CA ALA A 127 -6.04 4.68 4.10
C ALA A 127 -5.45 4.82 5.51
N ILE A 128 -4.96 3.71 6.09
CA ILE A 128 -4.26 3.69 7.39
C ILE A 128 -3.06 4.63 7.37
N PHE A 129 -2.22 4.55 6.33
CA PHE A 129 -1.04 5.40 6.17
C PHE A 129 -1.40 6.87 6.10
N ASN A 130 -2.32 7.24 5.21
CA ASN A 130 -2.71 8.64 5.08
C ASN A 130 -3.31 9.16 6.39
N ALA A 131 -4.23 8.42 7.03
CA ALA A 131 -4.81 8.81 8.31
C ALA A 131 -3.74 9.04 9.38
N TYR A 132 -2.76 8.14 9.49
CA TYR A 132 -1.64 8.30 10.42
C TYR A 132 -0.75 9.51 10.10
N VAL A 133 -0.29 9.65 8.86
CA VAL A 133 0.58 10.74 8.41
C VAL A 133 -0.03 12.10 8.70
N ASP A 134 -1.34 12.23 8.49
CA ASP A 134 -2.02 13.51 8.70
C ASP A 134 -2.28 13.85 10.16
N ALA A 135 -2.68 12.84 10.95
CA ALA A 135 -2.78 13.02 12.39
C ALA A 135 -1.42 13.37 12.99
N MET A 136 -0.35 12.72 12.51
CA MET A 136 1.01 13.02 12.91
C MET A 136 1.42 14.45 12.52
N LYS A 137 1.17 14.87 11.27
CA LYS A 137 1.46 16.23 10.82
C LYS A 137 0.77 17.30 11.68
N GLN A 138 -0.49 17.08 12.02
CA GLN A 138 -1.24 18.01 12.88
C GLN A 138 -0.73 18.02 14.31
N MET A 139 -0.47 16.84 14.87
CA MET A 139 0.14 16.71 16.20
C MET A 139 1.48 17.45 16.27
N LEU A 140 2.38 17.24 15.30
CA LEU A 140 3.67 17.93 15.26
C LEU A 140 3.53 19.44 15.10
N THR A 141 2.57 19.90 14.30
CA THR A 141 2.29 21.35 14.13
C THR A 141 1.81 21.97 15.45
N GLU A 142 0.91 21.30 16.16
CA GLU A 142 0.41 21.76 17.46
C GLU A 142 1.49 21.73 18.53
N THR A 143 2.31 20.68 18.56
CA THR A 143 3.48 20.58 19.45
C THR A 143 4.46 21.73 19.21
N TYR A 144 4.81 21.99 17.94
CA TYR A 144 5.65 23.13 17.56
C TYR A 144 5.05 24.45 18.02
N ARG A 145 3.75 24.68 17.79
CA ARG A 145 3.06 25.91 18.20
C ARG A 145 3.12 26.12 19.71
N ARG A 146 2.89 25.07 20.51
CA ARG A 146 2.95 25.15 21.98
C ARG A 146 4.36 25.48 22.47
N LEU A 147 5.36 24.75 21.98
CA LEU A 147 6.76 24.97 22.37
C LEU A 147 7.29 26.32 21.89
N ARG A 148 6.78 26.87 20.79
CA ARG A 148 7.15 28.22 20.34
C ARG A 148 6.51 29.33 21.17
N LEU A 149 5.33 29.11 21.74
CA LEU A 149 4.65 30.09 22.57
C LEU A 149 5.18 30.12 24.01
N ASP A 150 5.42 28.94 24.58
CA ASP A 150 5.88 28.79 25.97
C ASP A 150 6.74 27.53 26.14
N ILE A 151 8.02 27.75 26.47
CA ILE A 151 9.01 26.69 26.69
C ILE A 151 9.05 26.39 28.19
N SER A 152 8.03 25.69 28.66
CA SER A 152 7.92 25.24 30.05
C SER A 152 8.10 23.73 30.15
N ILE A 153 8.59 23.24 31.29
CA ILE A 153 8.76 21.79 31.56
C ILE A 153 7.47 21.01 31.28
N LYS A 154 6.31 21.60 31.61
CA LYS A 154 5.00 21.00 31.35
C LYS A 154 4.72 20.80 29.86
N ASN A 155 5.01 21.80 29.03
CA ASN A 155 4.82 21.72 27.59
C ASN A 155 5.82 20.76 26.94
N ILE A 156 7.07 20.74 27.40
CA ILE A 156 8.12 19.82 26.95
C ILE A 156 7.75 18.37 27.29
N SER A 157 7.33 18.09 28.52
CA SER A 157 6.89 16.76 28.94
C SER A 157 5.67 16.29 28.13
N CYS A 158 4.66 17.15 27.97
CA CYS A 158 3.50 16.85 27.14
C CYS A 158 3.89 16.56 25.68
N ALA A 159 4.82 17.33 25.11
CA ALA A 159 5.35 17.08 23.78
C ALA A 159 6.02 15.70 23.68
N SER A 160 6.89 15.35 24.64
CA SER A 160 7.58 14.06 24.67
C SER A 160 6.60 12.88 24.71
N GLU A 161 5.60 12.93 25.60
CA GLU A 161 4.57 11.89 25.69
C GLU A 161 3.79 11.70 24.37
N LEU A 162 3.50 12.79 23.66
CA LEU A 162 2.83 12.75 22.37
C LEU A 162 3.68 12.10 21.30
N LEU A 163 4.97 12.45 21.22
CA LEU A 163 5.90 11.86 20.26
C LEU A 163 6.11 10.36 20.53
N LEU A 164 6.28 9.97 21.80
CA LEU A 164 6.37 8.57 22.20
C LEU A 164 5.12 7.77 21.82
N LYS A 165 3.92 8.35 21.99
CA LYS A 165 2.66 7.72 21.54
C LYS A 165 2.60 7.60 20.02
N ALA A 166 3.06 8.61 19.28
CA ALA A 166 3.10 8.57 17.82
C ALA A 166 4.08 7.51 17.30
N GLN A 167 5.26 7.39 17.89
CA GLN A 167 6.25 6.35 17.56
C GLN A 167 5.72 4.94 17.86
N LYS A 168 5.13 4.73 19.05
CA LYS A 168 4.49 3.44 19.38
C LYS A 168 3.35 3.07 18.42
N THR A 169 2.58 4.06 18.00
CA THR A 169 1.51 3.85 17.01
C THR A 169 2.10 3.47 15.65
N TYR A 170 3.16 4.16 15.21
CA TYR A 170 3.87 3.80 13.98
C TYR A 170 4.44 2.38 14.03
N GLN A 171 5.10 2.00 15.12
CA GLN A 171 5.66 0.66 15.28
C GLN A 171 4.57 -0.41 15.11
N ARG A 172 3.38 -0.20 15.69
CA ARG A 172 2.23 -1.10 15.50
C ARG A 172 1.74 -1.17 14.05
N ILE A 173 1.79 -0.06 13.31
CA ILE A 173 1.47 -0.06 11.87
C ILE A 173 2.52 -0.89 11.12
N GLU A 174 3.80 -0.70 11.43
CA GLU A 174 4.89 -1.45 10.81
C GLU A 174 4.80 -2.95 11.10
N ASP A 175 4.67 -3.34 12.36
CA ASP A 175 4.56 -4.75 12.76
C ASP A 175 3.35 -5.46 12.10
N ALA A 176 2.25 -4.73 11.90
CA ALA A 176 1.04 -5.29 11.29
C ALA A 176 1.10 -5.36 9.76
N LEU A 177 1.69 -4.37 9.10
CA LEU A 177 1.56 -4.18 7.65
C LEU A 177 2.84 -4.47 6.85
N SER A 178 4.01 -4.41 7.48
CA SER A 178 5.32 -4.42 6.81
C SER A 178 5.53 -5.64 5.90
N PHE A 179 5.19 -6.84 6.39
CA PHE A 179 5.27 -8.07 5.58
C PHE A 179 4.29 -8.05 4.40
N SER A 180 3.05 -7.59 4.62
CA SER A 180 2.05 -7.53 3.56
C SER A 180 2.45 -6.56 2.44
N ILE A 181 3.15 -5.47 2.78
CA ILE A 181 3.70 -4.51 1.81
C ILE A 181 4.84 -5.14 1.01
N PHE A 182 5.70 -5.93 1.66
CA PHE A 182 6.73 -6.70 0.96
C PHE A 182 6.12 -7.66 -0.08
N ILE A 183 5.04 -8.37 0.27
CA ILE A 183 4.34 -9.24 -0.70
C ILE A 183 3.68 -8.42 -1.82
N ALA A 184 3.13 -7.24 -1.52
CA ALA A 184 2.59 -6.34 -2.54
C ALA A 184 3.66 -5.89 -3.54
N TYR A 185 4.89 -5.64 -3.09
CA TYR A 185 6.03 -5.36 -3.97
C TYR A 185 6.36 -6.56 -4.88
N LEU A 186 6.45 -7.77 -4.33
CA LEU A 186 6.69 -8.99 -5.12
C LEU A 186 5.61 -9.20 -6.19
N LEU A 187 4.35 -8.93 -5.85
CA LEU A 187 3.22 -9.10 -6.76
C LEU A 187 3.36 -8.27 -8.04
N ILE A 188 3.89 -7.04 -7.94
CA ILE A 188 4.13 -6.18 -9.10
C ILE A 188 5.17 -6.84 -10.02
N PHE A 189 6.27 -7.33 -9.44
CA PHE A 189 7.34 -7.94 -10.20
C PHE A 189 6.89 -9.23 -10.89
N VAL A 190 6.13 -10.08 -10.20
CA VAL A 190 5.57 -11.30 -10.79
C VAL A 190 4.56 -10.97 -11.91
N ASN A 191 3.72 -9.95 -11.73
CA ASN A 191 2.79 -9.52 -12.77
C ASN A 191 3.49 -8.90 -13.99
N PHE A 192 4.59 -8.19 -13.76
CA PHE A 192 5.46 -7.72 -14.84
C PHE A 192 6.07 -8.89 -15.62
N LEU A 193 6.60 -9.91 -14.94
CA LEU A 193 7.13 -11.11 -15.59
C LEU A 193 6.04 -11.87 -16.38
N ASN A 194 4.81 -11.95 -15.86
CA ASN A 194 3.67 -12.51 -16.59
C ASN A 194 3.38 -11.74 -17.89
N LEU A 195 3.40 -10.40 -17.85
CA LEU A 195 3.19 -9.56 -19.03
C LEU A 195 4.27 -9.79 -20.10
N VAL A 196 5.54 -9.81 -19.69
CA VAL A 196 6.67 -10.05 -20.60
C VAL A 196 6.61 -11.45 -21.22
N SER A 197 6.22 -12.46 -20.43
CA SER A 197 6.11 -13.86 -20.89
C SER A 197 5.11 -14.06 -22.03
N ILE A 198 4.05 -13.25 -22.07
CA ILE A 198 3.00 -13.32 -23.10
C ILE A 198 3.40 -12.52 -24.34
N SER A 199 4.19 -11.47 -24.15
CA SER A 199 4.66 -10.60 -25.22
C SER A 199 5.64 -11.29 -26.18
N GLY A 200 6.30 -12.37 -25.73
CA GLY A 200 7.20 -13.20 -26.55
C GLY A 200 6.52 -14.34 -27.31
N SER A 201 5.19 -14.36 -27.43
CA SER A 201 4.44 -15.40 -28.17
C SER A 201 3.72 -14.82 -29.39
N ASP A 202 3.69 -15.55 -30.51
CA ASP A 202 3.10 -15.09 -31.77
C ASP A 202 1.62 -14.66 -31.61
N PHE A 203 1.35 -13.38 -31.84
CA PHE A 203 0.03 -12.73 -31.68
C PHE A 203 -1.01 -13.12 -32.75
N ALA A 204 -0.79 -14.21 -33.49
CA ALA A 204 -1.64 -14.64 -34.60
C ALA A 204 -3.04 -15.13 -34.16
N GLN A 205 -3.24 -15.42 -32.87
CA GLN A 205 -4.55 -15.83 -32.32
C GLN A 205 -5.19 -14.73 -31.47
N ASN A 206 -6.46 -14.40 -31.74
CA ASN A 206 -7.26 -13.43 -30.98
C ASN A 206 -7.29 -13.72 -29.46
N SER A 207 -7.15 -14.99 -29.04
CA SER A 207 -7.05 -15.36 -27.62
C SER A 207 -5.81 -14.83 -26.92
N LEU A 208 -4.68 -14.77 -27.62
CA LEU A 208 -3.42 -14.28 -27.08
C LEU A 208 -3.45 -12.76 -26.91
N GLN A 209 -4.08 -12.04 -27.85
CA GLN A 209 -4.27 -10.59 -27.76
C GLN A 209 -5.12 -10.18 -26.56
N LEU A 210 -6.27 -10.82 -26.36
CA LEU A 210 -7.15 -10.46 -25.23
C LEU A 210 -6.52 -10.83 -23.88
N ARG A 211 -5.78 -11.95 -23.83
CA ARG A 211 -4.99 -12.33 -22.64
C ARG A 211 -3.92 -11.31 -22.32
N ALA A 212 -3.16 -10.83 -23.31
CA ALA A 212 -2.16 -9.78 -23.13
C ALA A 212 -2.78 -8.49 -22.57
N VAL A 213 -3.95 -8.09 -23.06
CA VAL A 213 -4.69 -6.94 -22.53
C VAL A 213 -5.07 -7.12 -21.06
N VAL A 214 -5.54 -8.31 -20.66
CA VAL A 214 -5.88 -8.60 -19.26
C VAL A 214 -4.66 -8.50 -18.34
N PHE A 215 -3.53 -9.12 -18.72
CA PHE A 215 -2.30 -9.05 -17.92
C PHE A 215 -1.74 -7.63 -17.84
N PHE A 216 -1.84 -6.87 -18.94
CA PHE A 216 -1.48 -5.46 -18.95
C PHE A 216 -2.35 -4.65 -17.96
N LEU A 217 -3.66 -4.87 -17.95
CA LEU A 217 -4.58 -4.21 -17.00
C LEU A 217 -4.26 -4.58 -15.54
N ILE A 218 -4.00 -5.86 -15.25
CA ILE A 218 -3.61 -6.35 -13.92
C ILE A 218 -2.28 -5.73 -13.48
N PHE A 219 -1.29 -5.67 -14.38
CA PHE A 219 0.00 -5.04 -14.10
C PHE A 219 -0.16 -3.55 -13.80
N CYS A 220 -0.81 -2.79 -14.69
CA CYS A 220 -1.08 -1.37 -14.50
C CYS A 220 -1.80 -1.09 -13.17
N TRP A 221 -2.76 -1.95 -12.82
CA TRP A 221 -3.49 -1.85 -11.57
C TRP A 221 -2.61 -2.11 -10.33
N THR A 222 -1.83 -3.20 -10.32
CA THR A 222 -0.94 -3.53 -9.19
C THR A 222 0.16 -2.49 -9.02
N ALA A 223 0.76 -2.04 -10.12
CA ALA A 223 1.73 -0.95 -10.13
C ALA A 223 1.12 0.36 -9.58
N SER A 224 -0.06 0.76 -10.06
CA SER A 224 -0.75 1.97 -9.59
C SER A 224 -1.05 1.91 -8.09
N SER A 225 -1.53 0.77 -7.60
CA SER A 225 -1.82 0.57 -6.17
C SER A 225 -0.57 0.71 -5.31
N PHE A 226 0.55 0.13 -5.75
CA PHE A 226 1.82 0.24 -5.04
C PHE A 226 2.44 1.63 -5.12
N VAL A 227 2.31 2.33 -6.26
CA VAL A 227 2.72 3.73 -6.40
C VAL A 227 1.99 4.59 -5.36
N LYS A 228 0.67 4.45 -5.23
CA LYS A 228 -0.11 5.18 -4.22
C LYS A 228 0.37 4.89 -2.80
N LEU A 229 0.62 3.62 -2.48
CA LEU A 229 1.13 3.21 -1.19
C LEU A 229 2.53 3.79 -0.90
N THR A 230 3.42 3.74 -1.89
CA THR A 230 4.78 4.28 -1.78
C THR A 230 4.78 5.80 -1.64
N LEU A 231 3.90 6.50 -2.37
CA LEU A 231 3.70 7.93 -2.19
C LEU A 231 3.17 8.27 -0.80
N ALA A 232 2.23 7.49 -0.26
CA ALA A 232 1.75 7.65 1.11
C ALA A 232 2.87 7.41 2.13
N GLY A 233 3.72 6.39 1.92
CA GLY A 233 4.94 6.16 2.71
C GLY A 233 5.92 7.33 2.64
N SER A 234 6.16 7.89 1.45
CA SER A 234 7.08 9.04 1.28
C SER A 234 6.62 10.29 2.04
N ARG A 235 5.30 10.49 2.18
CA ARG A 235 4.77 11.62 2.94
C ARG A 235 5.12 11.52 4.44
N LEU A 236 5.33 10.32 4.97
CA LEU A 236 5.79 10.15 6.34
C LEU A 236 7.21 10.70 6.51
N ILE A 237 8.08 10.43 5.53
CA ILE A 237 9.46 10.96 5.49
C ILE A 237 9.41 12.49 5.40
N ASP A 238 8.55 13.05 4.54
CA ASP A 238 8.37 14.51 4.43
C ASP A 238 7.93 15.14 5.77
N VAL A 239 7.03 14.48 6.53
CA VAL A 239 6.57 14.94 7.84
C VAL A 239 7.68 14.84 8.91
N SER A 240 8.46 13.77 8.89
CA SER A 240 9.64 13.59 9.75
C SER A 240 10.68 14.69 9.49
N GLU A 241 10.97 15.00 8.22
CA GLU A 241 11.94 16.03 7.85
C GLU A 241 11.43 17.44 8.23
N ALA A 242 10.14 17.73 8.02
CA ALA A 242 9.53 18.98 8.47
C ALA A 242 9.60 19.14 10.00
N TRP A 243 9.51 18.06 10.77
CA TRP A 243 9.70 18.11 12.21
C TRP A 243 11.15 18.39 12.61
N LYS A 244 12.14 17.81 11.92
CA LYS A 244 13.56 18.16 12.13
C LYS A 244 13.81 19.66 11.91
N GLN A 245 13.20 20.25 10.88
CA GLN A 245 13.27 21.69 10.64
C GLN A 245 12.60 22.50 11.77
N ASN A 246 11.42 22.08 12.22
CA ASN A 246 10.72 22.71 13.35
C ASN A 246 11.53 22.65 14.65
N GLN A 247 12.24 21.55 14.91
CA GLN A 247 13.14 21.42 16.06
C GLN A 247 14.30 22.43 15.98
N GLN A 248 14.93 22.56 14.81
CA GLN A 248 15.99 23.56 14.59
C GLN A 248 15.48 24.99 14.83
N ASP A 249 14.25 25.28 14.39
CA ASP A 249 13.63 26.59 14.62
C ASP A 249 13.27 26.83 16.10
N ILE A 250 12.82 25.81 16.83
CA ILE A 250 12.64 25.91 18.29
C ILE A 250 13.97 26.27 18.94
N VAL A 251 15.07 25.58 18.61
CA VAL A 251 16.41 25.88 19.15
C VAL A 251 16.84 27.32 18.86
N ARG A 252 16.67 27.78 17.62
CA ARG A 252 16.97 29.17 17.22
C ARG A 252 16.11 30.19 17.97
N HIS A 253 14.85 29.85 18.26
CA HIS A 253 13.98 30.71 19.04
C HIS A 253 14.44 30.80 20.50
N CYS A 254 14.82 29.67 21.08
CA CYS A 254 15.34 29.57 22.45
C CYS A 254 16.62 30.38 22.64
N SER A 255 17.56 30.30 21.70
CA SER A 255 18.81 31.05 21.76
C SER A 255 18.60 32.57 21.68
N ARG A 256 17.56 33.02 20.96
CA ARG A 256 17.16 34.44 20.90
C ARG A 256 16.47 34.91 22.18
N LEU A 257 15.64 34.07 22.81
CA LEU A 257 14.88 34.42 24.01
C LEU A 257 15.75 34.55 25.27
N LYS A 258 17.03 34.16 25.23
CA LYS A 258 17.94 34.13 26.40
C LYS A 258 17.26 33.46 27.59
N ILE A 259 16.78 32.22 27.42
CA ILE A 259 16.12 31.44 28.47
C ILE A 259 16.97 31.51 29.74
N LYS A 260 16.46 32.18 30.77
CA LYS A 260 17.19 32.41 32.03
C LYS A 260 17.17 31.20 32.96
N ASN A 261 16.32 30.22 32.67
CA ASN A 261 16.11 29.04 33.49
C ASN A 261 16.91 27.84 32.94
N GLU A 262 18.05 27.55 33.56
CA GLU A 262 18.95 26.45 33.17
C GLU A 262 18.27 25.07 33.18
N LYS A 263 17.27 24.86 34.06
CA LYS A 263 16.52 23.61 34.11
C LYS A 263 15.68 23.42 32.85
N GLU A 264 14.92 24.43 32.44
CA GLU A 264 14.10 24.38 31.21
C GLU A 264 14.95 24.19 29.96
N LEU A 265 16.13 24.84 29.92
CA LEU A 265 17.10 24.64 28.86
C LEU A 265 17.60 23.19 28.81
N SER A 266 17.94 22.60 29.97
CA SER A 266 18.40 21.21 30.06
C SER A 266 17.32 20.22 29.62
N TYR A 267 16.08 20.40 30.08
CA TYR A 267 14.94 19.58 29.65
C TYR A 267 14.64 19.71 28.16
N LEU A 268 14.78 20.90 27.60
CA LEU A 268 14.60 21.11 26.17
C LEU A 268 15.70 20.42 25.36
N LEU A 269 16.96 20.51 25.79
CA LEU A 269 18.08 19.83 25.12
C LEU A 269 17.90 18.31 25.13
N MET A 270 17.54 17.72 26.27
CA MET A 270 17.18 16.30 26.37
C MET A 270 16.03 15.94 25.44
N PHE A 271 14.95 16.74 25.46
CA PHE A 271 13.82 16.54 24.56
C PHE A 271 14.24 16.58 23.09
N LEU A 272 15.08 17.51 22.67
CA LEU A 272 15.52 17.62 21.26
C LEU A 272 16.36 16.43 20.81
N GLU A 273 17.12 15.82 21.73
CA GLU A 273 17.87 14.60 21.47
C GLU A 273 16.94 13.38 21.35
N GLU A 274 15.98 13.23 22.27
CA GLU A 274 15.01 12.12 22.29
C GLU A 274 13.93 12.23 21.21
N SER A 275 13.57 13.46 20.80
CA SER A 275 12.50 13.73 19.84
C SER A 275 12.94 13.60 18.38
N ARG A 276 14.15 13.09 18.11
CA ARG A 276 14.59 12.74 16.75
C ARG A 276 13.70 11.63 16.21
N ILE A 277 12.81 12.02 15.32
CA ILE A 277 11.88 11.14 14.63
C ILE A 277 12.45 10.91 13.24
N ASP A 278 13.06 9.74 13.03
CA ASP A 278 13.48 9.27 11.71
C ASP A 278 12.59 8.08 11.32
N LEU A 279 11.37 8.39 10.87
CA LEU A 279 10.38 7.37 10.54
C LEU A 279 10.35 7.17 9.03
N ALA A 280 10.70 5.97 8.59
CA ALA A 280 10.62 5.55 7.20
C ALA A 280 10.02 4.15 7.16
N PHE A 281 8.82 4.01 6.61
CA PHE A 281 8.15 2.71 6.58
C PHE A 281 8.91 1.71 5.71
N THR A 282 9.14 0.51 6.25
CA THR A 282 9.87 -0.53 5.55
C THR A 282 8.98 -1.67 5.07
N GLY A 283 9.27 -2.21 3.88
CA GLY A 283 8.75 -3.48 3.41
C GLY A 283 9.58 -4.63 4.00
N TRP A 284 9.14 -5.15 5.13
CA TRP A 284 9.79 -6.19 5.92
C TRP A 284 11.28 -5.94 6.22
N GLY A 285 11.67 -4.68 6.41
CA GLY A 285 13.07 -4.28 6.61
C GLY A 285 13.97 -4.33 5.37
N ILE A 286 13.46 -4.76 4.21
CA ILE A 286 14.25 -4.97 2.99
C ILE A 286 14.37 -3.68 2.16
N PHE A 287 13.29 -2.91 2.07
CA PHE A 287 13.26 -1.65 1.33
C PHE A 287 12.46 -0.60 2.09
N ARG A 288 12.73 0.68 1.83
CA ARG A 288 11.97 1.82 2.36
C ARG A 288 10.94 2.29 1.35
N LEU A 289 9.74 2.64 1.82
CA LEU A 289 8.70 3.24 0.97
C LEU A 289 9.00 4.73 0.70
N GLU A 290 9.91 4.96 -0.23
CA GLU A 290 10.33 6.28 -0.68
C GLU A 290 10.21 6.44 -2.21
N ARG A 291 10.26 7.68 -2.71
CA ARG A 291 10.04 7.96 -4.14
C ARG A 291 11.13 7.34 -5.03
N SER A 292 12.36 7.25 -4.52
CA SER A 292 13.49 6.55 -5.15
C SER A 292 13.17 5.09 -5.45
N LEU A 293 12.44 4.39 -4.58
CA LEU A 293 12.05 2.99 -4.81
C LEU A 293 11.23 2.83 -6.11
N LEU A 294 10.34 3.79 -6.41
CA LEU A 294 9.55 3.75 -7.64
C LEU A 294 10.44 3.88 -8.89
N LEU A 295 11.47 4.73 -8.82
CA LEU A 295 12.43 4.89 -9.91
C LEU A 295 13.26 3.61 -10.08
N THR A 296 13.72 3.01 -8.97
CA THR A 296 14.45 1.73 -9.00
C THR A 296 13.62 0.60 -9.61
N ILE A 297 12.33 0.51 -9.26
CA ILE A 297 11.42 -0.49 -9.86
C ILE A 297 11.25 -0.23 -11.36
N ALA A 298 11.02 1.01 -11.77
CA ALA A 298 10.86 1.38 -13.17
C ALA A 298 12.12 1.08 -13.98
N GLU A 299 13.30 1.42 -13.45
CA GLU A 299 14.60 1.13 -14.06
C GLU A 299 14.82 -0.38 -14.23
N ALA A 300 14.52 -1.18 -13.20
CA ALA A 300 14.63 -2.64 -13.26
C ALA A 300 13.70 -3.23 -14.33
N MET A 301 12.45 -2.77 -14.39
CA MET A 301 11.47 -3.24 -15.39
C MET A 301 11.86 -2.86 -16.81
N VAL A 302 12.29 -1.63 -17.04
CA VAL A 302 12.75 -1.17 -18.37
C VAL A 302 13.99 -1.97 -18.79
N SER A 303 14.97 -2.11 -17.90
CA SER A 303 16.21 -2.85 -18.19
C SER A 303 15.92 -4.31 -18.53
N TYR A 304 15.04 -4.97 -17.78
CA TYR A 304 14.63 -6.35 -18.07
C TYR A 304 13.83 -6.45 -19.37
N SER A 305 12.98 -5.46 -19.68
CA SER A 305 12.21 -5.44 -20.93
C SER A 305 13.13 -5.32 -22.15
N VAL A 306 14.15 -4.46 -22.08
CA VAL A 306 15.17 -4.31 -23.12
C VAL A 306 15.97 -5.61 -23.28
N LEU A 307 16.36 -6.25 -22.17
CA LEU A 307 17.07 -7.53 -22.21
C LEU A 307 16.25 -8.60 -22.92
N VAL A 308 14.96 -8.74 -22.60
CA VAL A 308 14.10 -9.73 -23.26
C VAL A 308 13.84 -9.39 -24.72
N ALA A 309 13.72 -8.11 -25.08
CA ALA A 309 13.52 -7.70 -26.47
C ALA A 309 14.78 -7.88 -27.35
N THR A 310 15.96 -8.05 -26.74
CA THR A 310 17.24 -8.18 -27.45
C THR A 310 17.76 -9.61 -27.52
N VAL A 311 17.11 -10.56 -26.83
CA VAL A 311 17.39 -12.00 -26.86
C VAL A 311 16.42 -12.69 -27.80
#